data_AF-A0A973DX74-F1
#
_entry.id   AF-A0A973DX74-F1
#
_cell.length_a   1.000
_cell.length_b   1.000
_cell.length_c   1.000
_cell.angle_alpha   90.00
_cell.angle_beta   90.00
_cell.angle_gamma   90.00
#
_symmetry.space_group_name_H-M   'P 1'
#
loop_
_entity.id
_entity.type
_entity.pdbx_description
1 polymer ?
#
loop_
_entity_poly.entity_id
_entity_poly.type
_entity_poly.pdbx_seq_one_letter_code
_entity_poly.pdbx_strand_id
1 'polypeptide(L)' 'MSAFDDLMAFERDTQALGQIAGRLGWDQETVMPRGAAAQRGEEMAAMEGVLHARRTDPQVGDWLAAVDTAALDVVGQ' A
#
# COMPACT_ATOMS: atom_id res chain seq x y z
N MET A 1 8.26 12.16 -15.86
CA MET A 1 8.24 10.81 -15.26
C MET A 1 7.45 9.92 -16.20
N SER A 2 7.88 8.69 -16.40
CA SER A 2 7.18 7.70 -17.23
C SER A 2 5.98 7.09 -16.49
N ALA A 3 5.07 6.42 -17.20
CA ALA A 3 3.97 5.68 -16.57
C ALA A 3 4.48 4.64 -15.56
N PHE A 4 5.64 4.03 -15.84
CA PHE A 4 6.31 3.12 -14.92
C PHE A 4 6.81 3.86 -13.65
N ASP A 5 7.43 5.04 -13.81
CA ASP A 5 7.91 5.82 -12.67
C ASP A 5 6.77 6.24 -11.74
N ASP A 6 5.63 6.65 -12.32
CA ASP A 6 4.44 7.07 -11.57
C ASP A 6 3.81 5.89 -10.82
N LEU A 7 3.64 4.73 -11.51
CA LEU A 7 3.17 3.49 -10.88
C LEU A 7 4.08 3.07 -9.73
N MET A 8 5.40 3.10 -9.94
CA MET A 8 6.36 2.69 -8.92
C MET A 8 6.42 3.69 -7.75
N ALA A 9 6.22 4.98 -7.98
CA ALA A 9 6.08 5.95 -6.89
C ALA A 9 4.81 5.66 -6.07
N PHE A 10 3.69 5.43 -6.74
CA PHE A 10 2.42 5.08 -6.10
C PHE A 10 2.53 3.78 -5.28
N GLU A 11 3.12 2.73 -5.85
CA GLU A 11 3.29 1.45 -5.16
C GLU A 11 4.23 1.57 -3.95
N ARG A 12 5.31 2.35 -4.02
CA ARG A 12 6.20 2.56 -2.86
C ARG A 12 5.44 3.12 -1.65
N ASP A 13 4.56 4.09 -1.86
CA ASP A 13 3.73 4.65 -0.80
C ASP A 13 2.70 3.63 -0.28
N THR A 14 2.06 2.87 -1.19
CA THR A 14 1.13 1.78 -0.81
C THR A 14 1.82 0.73 0.06
N GLN A 15 3.05 0.33 -0.30
CA GLN A 15 3.84 -0.61 0.49
C GLN A 15 4.23 -0.02 1.84
N ALA A 16 4.65 1.24 1.91
CA ALA A 16 5.00 1.91 3.17
C ALA A 16 3.81 1.95 4.13
N LEU A 17 2.60 2.26 3.64
CA LEU A 17 1.35 2.19 4.40
C LEU A 17 1.06 0.75 4.86
N GLY A 18 1.27 -0.24 4.00
CA GLY A 18 1.13 -1.66 4.37
C GLY A 18 2.07 -2.08 5.49
N GLN A 19 3.30 -1.57 5.49
CA GLN A 19 4.25 -1.79 6.58
C GLN A 19 3.83 -1.11 7.89
N ILE A 20 3.15 0.04 7.83
CA ILE A 20 2.55 0.66 9.01
C ILE A 20 1.43 -0.23 9.57
N ALA A 21 0.53 -0.73 8.72
CA ALA A 21 -0.52 -1.67 9.12
C ALA A 21 0.07 -2.92 9.77
N GLY A 22 1.13 -3.49 9.19
CA GLY A 22 1.84 -4.64 9.76
C GLY A 22 2.43 -4.36 11.15
N ARG A 23 3.05 -3.20 11.35
CA ARG A 23 3.55 -2.79 12.68
C ARG A 23 2.42 -2.59 13.69
N LEU A 24 1.28 -2.05 13.25
CA LEU A 24 0.10 -1.88 14.10
C LEU A 24 -0.48 -3.23 14.55
N GLY A 25 -0.48 -4.22 13.66
CA GLY A 25 -0.87 -5.59 13.98
C GLY A 25 0.09 -6.26 14.96
N TRP A 26 1.40 -6.11 14.75
CA TRP A 26 2.40 -6.62 15.70
C TRP A 26 2.27 -6.00 17.08
N ASP A 27 2.10 -4.67 17.16
CA ASP A 27 1.89 -3.96 18.42
C ASP A 27 0.69 -4.53 19.18
N GLN A 28 -0.40 -4.84 18.47
CA GLN A 28 -1.64 -5.36 19.06
C GLN A 28 -1.39 -6.63 19.87
N GLU A 29 -0.54 -7.51 19.33
CA GLU A 29 -0.27 -8.83 19.88
C GLU A 29 0.89 -8.83 20.89
N THR A 30 1.66 -7.74 21.00
CA THR A 30 2.92 -7.76 21.78
C THR A 30 3.06 -6.62 22.79
N VAL A 31 2.56 -5.42 22.51
CA VAL A 31 2.80 -4.22 23.33
C VAL A 31 1.51 -3.52 23.77
N MET A 32 0.42 -3.67 23.02
CA MET A 32 -0.82 -2.92 23.22
C MET A 32 -1.35 -3.02 24.67
N PRO A 33 -1.65 -1.88 25.33
CA PRO A 33 -2.17 -1.90 26.69
C PRO A 33 -3.61 -2.43 26.75
N ARG A 34 -3.99 -2.97 27.91
CA ARG A 34 -5.37 -3.40 28.17
C ARG A 34 -6.32 -2.22 28.03
N GLY A 35 -7.47 -2.46 27.39
CA GLY A 35 -8.51 -1.44 27.17
C GLY A 35 -8.38 -0.64 25.87
N ALA A 36 -7.27 -0.75 25.14
CA ALA A 36 -7.05 -0.01 23.88
C ALA A 36 -7.69 -0.68 22.63
N ALA A 37 -8.37 -1.83 22.79
CA ALA A 37 -8.86 -2.62 21.66
C ALA A 37 -9.81 -1.86 20.72
N ALA A 38 -10.70 -1.02 21.26
CA ALA A 38 -11.62 -0.23 20.44
C ALA A 38 -10.88 0.77 19.55
N GLN A 39 -9.97 1.55 20.13
CA GLN A 39 -9.13 2.50 19.40
C GLN A 39 -8.25 1.79 18.36
N ARG A 40 -7.63 0.66 18.72
CA ARG A 40 -6.84 -0.15 17.78
C ARG A 40 -7.68 -0.63 16.59
N GLY A 41 -8.92 -1.02 16.83
CA GLY A 41 -9.85 -1.39 15.76
C GLY A 41 -10.13 -0.23 14.80
N GLU A 42 -10.33 0.98 15.32
CA GLU A 42 -10.55 2.19 14.51
C GLU A 42 -9.31 2.53 13.67
N GLU A 43 -8.11 2.48 14.26
CA GLU A 43 -6.83 2.72 13.58
C GLU A 43 -6.63 1.72 12.43
N MET A 44 -6.87 0.43 12.68
CA MET A 44 -6.72 -0.63 11.69
C MET A 44 -7.75 -0.47 10.56
N ALA A 45 -9.01 -0.20 10.89
CA ALA A 45 -10.07 0.01 9.91
C ALA A 45 -9.77 1.21 9.00
N ALA A 46 -9.29 2.33 9.55
CA ALA A 46 -8.90 3.49 8.77
C ALA A 46 -7.72 3.18 7.82
N MET A 47 -6.70 2.47 8.32
CA MET A 47 -5.53 2.09 7.52
C MET A 47 -5.92 1.13 6.38
N GLU A 48 -6.73 0.11 6.66
CA GLU A 48 -7.19 -0.84 5.65
C GLU A 48 -8.12 -0.18 4.63
N GLY A 49 -8.93 0.81 5.02
CA GLY A 49 -9.73 1.61 4.09
C GLY A 49 -8.86 2.36 3.07
N VAL A 50 -7.78 2.99 3.52
CA VAL A 50 -6.81 3.66 2.64
C VAL A 50 -6.10 2.66 1.74
N LEU A 51 -5.62 1.54 2.30
CA LEU A 51 -4.92 0.52 1.53
C LEU A 51 -5.82 -0.12 0.48
N HIS A 52 -7.07 -0.43 0.81
CA HIS A 52 -8.04 -0.94 -0.16
C HIS A 52 -8.24 0.04 -1.31
N ALA A 53 -8.54 1.31 -1.01
CA ALA A 53 -8.75 2.33 -2.03
C ALA A 53 -7.56 2.46 -2.98
N ARG A 54 -6.32 2.46 -2.46
CA ARG A 54 -5.11 2.51 -3.28
C ARG A 54 -4.91 1.27 -4.15
N ARG A 55 -5.13 0.08 -3.58
CA ARG A 55 -4.96 -1.20 -4.31
C ARG A 55 -5.99 -1.39 -5.42
N THR A 56 -7.15 -0.73 -5.33
CA THR A 56 -8.21 -0.80 -6.33
C THR A 56 -8.32 0.44 -7.19
N ASP A 57 -7.35 1.36 -7.11
CA ASP A 57 -7.40 2.61 -7.86
C ASP A 57 -7.31 2.32 -9.37
N PRO A 58 -8.31 2.73 -10.19
CA PRO A 58 -8.29 2.52 -11.64
C PRO A 58 -7.03 3.07 -12.32
N GLN A 59 -6.41 4.10 -11.74
CA GLN A 59 -5.20 4.71 -12.27
C GLN A 59 -4.01 3.72 -12.31
N VAL A 60 -4.00 2.70 -11.46
CA VAL A 60 -3.04 1.58 -11.54
C VAL A 60 -3.18 0.85 -12.87
N GLY A 61 -4.41 0.59 -13.32
CA GLY A 61 -4.68 -0.02 -14.62
C GLY A 61 -4.25 0.87 -15.78
N ASP A 62 -4.52 2.17 -15.68
CA ASP A 62 -4.14 3.15 -16.71
C ASP A 62 -2.62 3.22 -16.88
N TRP A 63 -1.87 3.26 -15.78
CA TRP A 63 -0.40 3.23 -15.85
C TRP A 63 0.10 1.92 -16.44
N LEU A 64 -0.40 0.77 -15.98
CA LEU A 64 0.00 -0.54 -16.51
C LEU A 64 -0.24 -0.64 -18.03
N ALA A 65 -1.36 -0.11 -18.53
CA ALA A 65 -1.65 -0.08 -19.97
C ALA A 65 -0.73 0.87 -20.76
N ALA A 66 -0.18 1.89 -20.10
CA ALA A 66 0.69 2.90 -20.71
C ALA A 66 2.19 2.59 -20.58
N VAL A 67 2.60 1.56 -19.83
CA VAL A 67 4.00 1.15 -19.72
C VAL A 67 4.48 0.60 -21.06
N ASP A 68 5.56 1.17 -21.58
CA ASP A 68 6.32 0.61 -22.69
C ASP A 68 7.15 -0.58 -22.19
N THR A 69 6.69 -1.79 -22.48
CA THR A 69 7.35 -3.02 -22.05
C THR A 69 8.73 -3.22 -22.69
N ALA A 70 8.99 -2.62 -23.86
CA ALA A 70 10.30 -2.70 -24.50
C ALA A 70 11.36 -1.84 -23.80
N ALA A 71 10.92 -0.85 -23.01
CA ALA A 71 11.79 0.02 -22.22
C ALA A 71 12.11 -0.56 -20.82
N LEU A 72 11.50 -1.69 -20.45
CA LEU A 72 11.76 -2.35 -19.16
C LEU A 72 13.09 -3.11 -19.18
N ASP A 73 13.68 -3.25 -17.99
CA ASP A 73 14.88 -4.06 -17.80
C ASP A 73 14.57 -5.57 -17.86
N VAL A 74 15.60 -6.40 -17.69
CA VAL A 74 15.46 -7.88 -17.71
C VAL A 74 14.55 -8.43 -16.61
N VAL A 75 14.28 -7.68 -15.54
CA VAL A 75 13.39 -8.11 -14.46
C VAL A 75 11.95 -7.73 -14.77
N GLY A 76 11.74 -6.60 -15.47
CA GLY A 76 10.42 -6.10 -15.86
C GLY A 76 9.86 -6.67 -17.18
N GLN A 77 10.68 -7.29 -18.03
CA GLN A 77 10.26 -8.01 -19.25
C GLN A 77 9.77 -9.44 -18.94
#